data_AF-A0A1D7TKI4-F1
#
_entry.id   AF-A0A1D7TKI4-F1
#
_cell.length_a   1.000
_cell.length_b   1.000
_cell.length_c   1.000
_cell.angle_alpha   90.00
_cell.angle_beta   90.00
_cell.angle_gamma   90.00
#
_symmetry.space_group_name_H-M   'P 1'
#
loop_
_entity.id
_entity.type
_entity.pdbx_description
1 polymer ?
#
loop_
_entity_poly.entity_id
_entity_poly.type
_entity_poly.pdbx_seq_one_letter_code
_entity_poly.pdbx_strand_id
1 'polypeptide(L)'
;MLTKIIMGIGFFITLSSLTELSSKIIAWKGFIWDGLRFYQSIFVEPVSSLSSHIGLNYTELEIHVATISSICIAIGMRVQIMGQKVAFRNISEKYGKEVIPNLTFFLIAAIVAPIGIWLWYGLNNPTIYIWWVIFVSMFLPLFIVVPKIILTKFCDYEFFEQGNFSYFKSYYIYIFSLLLIICILAAINTGLTEQG
;
A
#
# COMPACT_ATOMS: atom_id res chain seq x y z
N MET A 1 -0.95 56.78 -14.64
CA MET A 1 -0.10 56.72 -13.43
C MET A 1 -0.56 55.60 -12.49
N LEU A 2 -1.85 55.56 -12.15
CA LEU A 2 -2.47 54.52 -11.31
C LEU A 2 -2.23 53.08 -11.82
N THR A 3 -2.35 52.83 -13.13
CA THR A 3 -2.11 51.51 -13.74
C THR A 3 -0.68 51.01 -13.54
N LYS A 4 0.32 51.90 -13.57
CA LYS A 4 1.73 51.53 -13.33
C LYS A 4 1.99 51.17 -11.87
N ILE A 5 1.31 51.85 -10.94
CA ILE A 5 1.39 51.57 -9.50
C ILE A 5 0.71 50.23 -9.17
N ILE A 6 -0.47 49.97 -9.74
CA ILE A 6 -1.19 48.70 -9.58
C ILE A 6 -0.38 47.53 -10.14
N MET A 7 0.26 47.70 -11.30
CA MET A 7 1.16 46.70 -11.88
C MET A 7 2.38 46.44 -10.99
N GLY A 8 3.00 47.50 -10.44
CA GLY A 8 4.12 47.36 -9.51
C GLY A 8 3.74 46.59 -8.24
N ILE A 9 2.59 46.91 -7.63
CA ILE A 9 2.09 46.22 -6.43
C ILE A 9 1.72 44.76 -6.76
N GLY A 10 1.06 44.51 -7.88
CA GLY A 10 0.73 43.15 -8.33
C GLY A 10 1.96 42.27 -8.55
N PHE A 11 3.05 42.87 -9.06
CA PHE A 11 4.34 42.19 -9.24
C PHE A 11 4.99 41.81 -7.90
N PHE A 12 4.99 42.70 -6.91
CA PHE A 12 5.54 42.39 -5.58
C PHE A 12 4.70 41.35 -4.82
N ILE A 13 3.38 41.37 -4.96
CA ILE A 13 2.49 40.37 -4.35
C ILE A 13 2.72 38.98 -4.96
N THR A 14 2.89 38.90 -6.28
CA THR A 14 3.20 37.64 -6.95
C THR A 14 4.60 37.12 -6.59
N LEU A 15 5.62 37.99 -6.48
CA LEU A 15 6.95 37.59 -6.02
C LEU A 15 6.94 37.06 -4.58
N SER A 16 6.26 37.75 -3.67
CA SER A 16 6.16 37.33 -2.26
C SER A 16 5.42 36.01 -2.12
N SER A 17 4.34 35.82 -2.87
CA SER A 17 3.59 34.56 -2.91
C SER A 17 4.43 33.40 -3.46
N LEU A 18 5.26 33.65 -4.49
CA LEU A 18 6.19 32.65 -5.00
C LEU A 18 7.24 32.25 -3.96
N THR A 19 7.77 33.22 -3.22
CA THR A 19 8.82 33.01 -2.22
C THR A 19 8.30 32.23 -1.00
N GLU A 20 7.07 32.52 -0.58
CA GLU A 20 6.40 31.78 0.50
C GLU A 20 6.04 30.34 0.10
N LEU A 21 5.70 30.13 -1.18
CA LEU A 21 5.46 28.80 -1.73
C LEU A 21 6.77 27.99 -1.78
N SER A 22 7.86 28.60 -2.26
CA SER A 22 9.19 27.99 -2.34
C SER A 22 9.74 27.56 -0.96
N SER A 23 9.62 28.42 0.06
CA SER A 23 10.09 28.09 1.41
C SER A 23 9.30 26.96 2.06
N LYS A 24 7.98 26.90 1.86
CA LYS A 24 7.14 25.77 2.30
C LYS A 24 7.55 24.49 1.59
N ILE A 25 7.70 24.53 0.28
CA ILE A 25 8.12 23.41 -0.56
C ILE A 25 9.44 22.82 -0.04
N ILE A 26 10.49 23.63 0.21
CA ILE A 26 11.77 23.18 0.78
C ILE A 26 11.62 22.52 2.16
N ALA A 27 10.78 23.08 3.04
CA ALA A 27 10.49 22.49 4.35
C ALA A 27 9.84 21.10 4.22
N TRP A 28 9.00 20.87 3.22
CA TRP A 28 8.41 19.57 2.94
C TRP A 28 9.42 18.54 2.39
N LYS A 29 10.44 18.98 1.63
CA LYS A 29 11.56 18.10 1.21
C LYS A 29 12.32 17.58 2.42
N GLY A 30 12.66 18.51 3.33
CA GLY A 30 13.28 18.21 4.61
C GLY A 30 12.42 17.22 5.37
N PHE A 31 11.13 17.48 5.53
CA PHE A 31 10.21 16.59 6.22
C PHE A 31 10.15 15.16 5.64
N ILE A 32 10.11 14.98 4.32
CA ILE A 32 10.08 13.63 3.70
C ILE A 32 11.41 12.92 3.86
N TRP A 33 12.51 13.63 3.65
CA TRP A 33 13.86 13.08 3.82
C TRP A 33 14.12 12.72 5.28
N ASP A 34 13.70 13.58 6.21
CA ASP A 34 13.75 13.35 7.64
C ASP A 34 12.83 12.19 8.03
N GLY A 35 11.66 12.06 7.40
CA GLY A 35 10.75 10.92 7.58
C GLY A 35 11.35 9.60 7.08
N LEU A 36 12.04 9.61 5.94
CA LEU A 36 12.73 8.43 5.40
C LEU A 36 13.93 8.04 6.28
N ARG A 37 14.71 9.02 6.72
CA ARG A 37 15.80 8.83 7.70
C ARG A 37 15.28 8.35 9.04
N PHE A 38 14.15 8.85 9.49
CA PHE A 38 13.48 8.39 10.70
C PHE A 38 13.04 6.93 10.57
N TYR A 39 12.42 6.56 9.44
CA TYR A 39 12.09 5.17 9.14
C TYR A 39 13.33 4.27 9.06
N GLN A 40 14.39 4.71 8.38
CA GLN A 40 15.65 3.98 8.30
C GLN A 40 16.26 3.76 9.69
N SER A 41 16.39 4.83 10.49
CA SER A 41 17.03 4.77 11.81
C SER A 41 16.21 4.07 12.90
N ILE A 42 14.87 4.12 12.84
CA ILE A 42 14.00 3.52 13.87
C ILE A 42 13.53 2.12 13.49
N PHE A 43 13.45 1.81 12.19
CA PHE A 43 12.94 0.53 11.73
C PHE A 43 14.02 -0.29 11.01
N VAL A 44 14.62 0.22 9.95
CA VAL A 44 15.51 -0.57 9.08
C VAL A 44 16.80 -0.96 9.81
N GLU A 45 17.52 -0.01 10.40
CA GLU A 45 18.78 -0.26 11.11
C GLU A 45 18.57 -1.13 12.37
N PRO A 46 17.54 -0.90 13.21
CA PRO A 46 17.28 -1.79 14.35
C PRO A 46 16.88 -3.19 13.93
N VAL A 47 16.06 -3.33 12.87
CA VAL A 47 15.72 -4.66 12.33
C VAL A 47 16.98 -5.36 11.83
N SER A 48 17.83 -4.70 11.04
CA SER A 48 19.07 -5.28 10.54
C SER A 48 20.04 -5.68 11.66
N SER A 49 20.18 -4.85 12.70
CA SER A 49 21.09 -5.15 13.82
C SER A 49 20.55 -6.25 14.74
N LEU A 50 19.28 -6.18 15.14
CA LEU A 50 18.66 -7.17 16.02
C LEU A 50 18.54 -8.54 15.37
N SER A 51 18.22 -8.57 14.07
CA SER A 51 18.13 -9.83 13.33
C SER A 51 19.47 -10.57 13.24
N SER A 52 20.58 -9.84 13.13
CA SER A 52 21.91 -10.44 13.09
C SER A 52 22.22 -11.25 14.36
N HIS A 53 21.70 -10.84 15.52
CA HIS A 53 21.87 -11.56 16.79
C HIS A 53 21.16 -12.92 16.83
N ILE A 54 20.15 -13.12 15.99
CA ILE A 54 19.41 -14.38 15.87
C ILE A 54 19.78 -15.15 14.60
N GLY A 55 20.87 -14.78 13.93
CA GLY A 55 21.39 -15.45 12.74
C GLY A 55 20.64 -15.14 11.44
N LEU A 56 19.82 -14.09 11.43
CA LEU A 56 19.14 -13.60 10.22
C LEU A 56 19.89 -12.38 9.68
N ASN A 57 20.23 -12.38 8.40
CA ASN A 57 20.92 -11.25 7.77
C ASN A 57 20.04 -10.69 6.66
N TYR A 58 19.85 -9.37 6.68
CA TYR A 58 19.05 -8.67 5.68
C TYR A 58 19.83 -7.50 5.10
N THR A 59 19.71 -7.31 3.80
CA THR A 59 20.00 -6.07 3.11
C THR A 59 18.85 -5.07 3.32
N GLU A 60 19.15 -3.78 3.18
CA GLU A 60 18.13 -2.72 3.24
C GLU A 60 16.98 -2.97 2.24
N LEU A 61 17.31 -3.42 1.04
CA LEU A 61 16.31 -3.75 0.01
C LEU A 61 15.38 -4.89 0.45
N GLU A 62 15.92 -5.94 1.06
CA GLU A 62 15.13 -7.06 1.58
C GLU A 62 14.16 -6.61 2.68
N ILE A 63 14.58 -5.73 3.57
CA ILE A 63 13.73 -5.17 4.62
C ILE A 63 12.55 -4.40 4.02
N HIS A 64 12.80 -3.55 3.03
CA HIS A 64 11.74 -2.79 2.36
C HIS A 64 10.75 -3.70 1.63
N VAL A 65 11.25 -4.66 0.87
CA VAL A 65 10.43 -5.59 0.09
C VAL A 65 9.62 -6.51 1.00
N ALA A 66 10.22 -7.03 2.08
CA ALA A 66 9.53 -7.82 3.09
C ALA A 66 8.40 -7.03 3.76
N THR A 67 8.67 -5.76 4.10
CA THR A 67 7.70 -4.85 4.73
C THR A 67 6.51 -4.59 3.81
N ILE A 68 6.77 -4.16 2.57
CA ILE A 68 5.71 -3.86 1.59
C ILE A 68 4.89 -5.13 1.30
N SER A 69 5.55 -6.26 1.06
CA SER A 69 4.87 -7.53 0.79
C SER A 69 3.99 -7.96 1.96
N SER A 70 4.47 -7.80 3.20
CA SER A 70 3.71 -8.10 4.41
C SER A 70 2.45 -7.23 4.52
N ILE A 71 2.57 -5.92 4.26
CA ILE A 71 1.43 -4.99 4.26
C ILE A 71 0.42 -5.39 3.17
N CYS A 72 0.88 -5.66 1.95
CA CYS A 72 0.02 -6.07 0.84
C CYS A 72 -0.74 -7.37 1.15
N ILE A 73 -0.09 -8.35 1.76
CA ILE A 73 -0.72 -9.61 2.17
C ILE A 73 -1.76 -9.36 3.26
N ALA A 74 -1.41 -8.61 4.31
CA ALA A 74 -2.32 -8.31 5.41
C ALA A 74 -3.59 -7.58 4.91
N ILE A 75 -3.42 -6.58 4.04
CA ILE A 75 -4.53 -5.86 3.40
C ILE A 75 -5.34 -6.82 2.51
N GLY A 76 -4.67 -7.62 1.67
CA GLY A 76 -5.32 -8.59 0.80
C GLY A 76 -6.20 -9.58 1.57
N MET A 77 -5.68 -10.14 2.67
CA MET A 77 -6.43 -11.04 3.54
C MET A 77 -7.59 -10.34 4.24
N ARG A 78 -7.41 -9.09 4.68
CA ARG A 78 -8.50 -8.29 5.26
C ARG A 78 -9.64 -8.05 4.26
N VAL A 79 -9.31 -7.72 3.02
CA VAL A 79 -10.29 -7.56 1.94
C VAL A 79 -11.03 -8.89 1.68
N GLN A 80 -10.31 -10.02 1.71
CA GLN A 80 -10.94 -11.35 1.58
C GLN A 80 -11.91 -11.66 2.74
N ILE A 81 -11.53 -11.35 3.99
CA ILE A 81 -12.40 -11.49 5.16
C ILE A 81 -13.68 -10.66 5.01
N MET A 82 -13.57 -9.40 4.60
CA MET A 82 -14.72 -8.52 4.40
C MET A 82 -15.67 -9.09 3.34
N GLY A 83 -15.12 -9.55 2.23
CA GLY A 83 -15.95 -10.14 1.17
C GLY A 83 -16.62 -11.45 1.57
N GLN A 84 -15.98 -12.29 2.38
CA GLN A 84 -16.60 -13.50 2.94
C GLN A 84 -17.75 -13.16 3.89
N LYS A 85 -17.58 -12.15 4.75
CA LYS A 85 -18.65 -11.67 5.65
C LYS A 85 -19.87 -11.17 4.87
N VAL A 86 -19.65 -10.43 3.79
CA VAL A 86 -20.75 -9.94 2.93
C VAL A 86 -21.46 -11.10 2.25
N ALA A 87 -20.74 -12.06 1.68
CA ALA A 87 -21.35 -13.21 1.01
C ALA A 87 -22.21 -14.05 1.97
N PHE A 88 -21.68 -14.38 3.15
CA PHE A 88 -22.41 -15.19 4.14
C PHE A 88 -23.60 -14.48 4.77
N ARG A 89 -23.52 -13.15 4.91
CA ARG A 89 -24.68 -12.34 5.31
C ARG A 89 -25.81 -12.47 4.29
N ASN A 90 -25.51 -12.36 3.00
CA ASN A 90 -26.52 -12.48 1.94
C ASN A 90 -27.12 -13.89 1.87
N ILE A 91 -26.31 -14.94 2.12
CA ILE A 91 -26.79 -16.32 2.26
C ILE A 91 -27.75 -16.41 3.46
N SER A 92 -27.38 -15.83 4.59
CA SER A 92 -28.20 -15.88 5.81
C SER A 92 -29.54 -15.17 5.63
N GLU A 93 -29.53 -14.02 4.95
CA GLU A 93 -30.74 -13.28 4.58
C GLU A 93 -31.63 -14.07 3.60
N LYS A 94 -31.05 -14.76 2.60
CA LYS A 94 -31.80 -15.53 1.58
C LYS A 94 -32.43 -16.82 2.12
N TYR A 95 -31.76 -17.51 3.05
CA TYR A 95 -32.21 -18.82 3.56
C TYR A 95 -32.81 -18.77 4.97
N GLY A 96 -32.86 -17.60 5.62
CA GLY A 96 -33.40 -17.44 6.97
C GLY A 96 -32.64 -18.23 8.04
N LYS A 97 -31.41 -18.65 7.76
CA LYS A 97 -30.53 -19.40 8.66
C LYS A 97 -29.24 -18.63 8.86
N GLU A 98 -28.84 -18.44 10.10
CA GLU A 98 -27.56 -17.77 10.40
C GLU A 98 -26.39 -18.70 10.00
N VAL A 99 -25.63 -18.29 8.99
CA VAL A 99 -24.44 -19.01 8.53
C VAL A 99 -23.21 -18.17 8.83
N ILE A 100 -22.31 -18.69 9.65
CA ILE A 100 -21.09 -17.99 10.06
C ILE A 100 -19.92 -18.44 9.16
N PRO A 101 -19.22 -17.50 8.47
CA PRO A 101 -18.05 -17.85 7.68
C PRO A 101 -16.86 -18.25 8.56
N ASN A 102 -16.13 -19.28 8.16
CA ASN A 102 -14.84 -19.60 8.76
C ASN A 102 -13.77 -18.62 8.25
N LEU A 103 -13.36 -17.69 9.09
CA LEU A 103 -12.37 -16.65 8.75
C LEU A 103 -10.96 -17.00 9.19
N THR A 104 -10.79 -18.11 9.92
CA THR A 104 -9.54 -18.50 10.56
C THR A 104 -8.41 -18.67 9.57
N PHE A 105 -8.68 -19.23 8.39
CA PHE A 105 -7.68 -19.38 7.33
C PHE A 105 -7.05 -18.05 6.92
N PHE A 106 -7.87 -17.02 6.66
CA PHE A 106 -7.37 -15.71 6.23
C PHE A 106 -6.56 -15.01 7.31
N LEU A 107 -6.97 -15.16 8.58
CA LEU A 107 -6.23 -14.61 9.72
C LEU A 107 -4.88 -15.29 9.89
N ILE A 108 -4.83 -16.63 9.81
CA ILE A 108 -3.59 -17.39 9.87
C ILE A 108 -2.69 -17.01 8.69
N ALA A 109 -3.21 -16.97 7.47
CA ALA A 109 -2.44 -16.61 6.28
C ALA A 109 -1.87 -15.18 6.37
N ALA A 110 -2.62 -14.23 6.94
CA ALA A 110 -2.16 -12.86 7.15
C ALA A 110 -0.97 -12.73 8.11
N ILE A 111 -0.70 -13.77 8.93
CA ILE A 111 0.40 -13.79 9.90
C ILE A 111 1.53 -14.69 9.40
N VAL A 112 1.19 -15.92 9.01
CA VAL A 112 2.18 -16.95 8.61
C VAL A 112 2.91 -16.55 7.33
N ALA A 113 2.23 -15.96 6.35
CA ALA A 113 2.87 -15.58 5.09
C ALA A 113 3.93 -14.46 5.28
N PRO A 114 3.64 -13.36 6.02
CA PRO A 114 4.68 -12.41 6.41
C PRO A 114 5.86 -13.07 7.13
N ILE A 115 5.61 -13.89 8.15
CA ILE A 115 6.70 -14.59 8.87
C ILE A 115 7.56 -15.42 7.90
N GLY A 116 6.93 -16.15 6.99
CA GLY A 116 7.63 -16.93 5.97
C GLY A 116 8.49 -16.07 5.04
N ILE A 117 7.99 -14.91 4.62
CA ILE A 117 8.75 -13.95 3.79
C ILE A 117 9.98 -13.43 4.54
N TRP A 118 9.80 -13.01 5.79
CA TRP A 118 10.89 -12.54 6.63
C TRP A 118 11.93 -13.64 6.85
N LEU A 119 11.52 -14.84 7.23
CA LEU A 119 12.43 -15.97 7.38
C LEU A 119 13.15 -16.32 6.07
N TRP A 120 12.44 -16.29 4.93
CA TRP A 120 13.03 -16.59 3.63
C TRP A 120 14.14 -15.59 3.26
N TYR A 121 13.90 -14.30 3.43
CA TYR A 121 14.90 -13.26 3.18
C TYR A 121 16.02 -13.22 4.22
N GLY A 122 15.74 -13.62 5.47
CA GLY A 122 16.76 -13.58 6.52
C GLY A 122 17.69 -14.80 6.53
N LEU A 123 17.21 -15.94 6.02
CA LEU A 123 17.96 -17.20 5.96
C LEU A 123 18.64 -17.43 4.61
N ASN A 124 18.05 -16.91 3.53
CA ASN A 124 18.61 -17.02 2.19
C ASN A 124 19.05 -15.63 1.75
N ASN A 125 20.00 -15.56 0.81
CA ASN A 125 20.33 -14.33 0.09
C ASN A 125 19.70 -14.36 -1.31
N PRO A 126 18.35 -14.28 -1.44
CA PRO A 126 17.70 -14.40 -2.73
C PRO A 126 17.94 -13.15 -3.59
N THR A 127 18.12 -13.34 -4.89
CA THR A 127 18.13 -12.22 -5.83
C THR A 127 16.72 -11.64 -5.94
N ILE A 128 16.54 -10.39 -5.47
CA ILE A 128 15.26 -9.68 -5.56
C ILE A 128 15.10 -9.08 -6.96
N TYR A 129 14.06 -9.52 -7.67
CA TYR A 129 13.61 -8.86 -8.89
C TYR A 129 12.44 -7.93 -8.57
N ILE A 130 12.74 -6.66 -8.32
CA ILE A 130 11.77 -5.64 -7.88
C ILE A 130 10.55 -5.57 -8.81
N TRP A 131 10.77 -5.62 -10.13
CA TRP A 131 9.69 -5.57 -11.13
C TRP A 131 8.72 -6.75 -11.02
N TRP A 132 9.20 -7.94 -10.66
CA TRP A 132 8.33 -9.10 -10.42
C TRP A 132 7.49 -8.92 -9.17
N VAL A 133 8.05 -8.33 -8.10
CA VAL A 133 7.29 -8.05 -6.87
C VAL A 133 6.17 -7.04 -7.12
N ILE A 134 6.47 -5.98 -7.88
CA ILE A 134 5.47 -4.98 -8.28
C ILE A 134 4.38 -5.63 -9.13
N PHE A 135 4.78 -6.43 -10.14
CA PHE A 135 3.85 -7.15 -11.00
C PHE A 135 2.93 -8.07 -10.19
N VAL A 136 3.48 -8.95 -9.35
CA VAL A 136 2.68 -9.87 -8.53
C VAL A 136 1.74 -9.10 -7.59
N SER A 137 2.20 -7.99 -7.00
CA SER A 137 1.38 -7.16 -6.11
C SER A 137 0.22 -6.49 -6.86
N MET A 138 0.47 -5.94 -8.05
CA MET A 138 -0.59 -5.32 -8.86
C MET A 138 -1.63 -6.33 -9.36
N PHE A 139 -1.21 -7.56 -9.65
CA PHE A 139 -2.06 -8.61 -10.21
C PHE A 139 -2.65 -9.57 -9.16
N LEU A 140 -2.30 -9.42 -7.87
CA LEU A 140 -2.88 -10.20 -6.77
C LEU A 140 -4.43 -10.24 -6.78
N PRO A 141 -5.16 -9.15 -7.09
CA PRO A 141 -6.63 -9.17 -7.13
C PRO A 141 -7.18 -10.08 -8.23
N LEU A 142 -6.49 -10.17 -9.38
CA LEU A 142 -6.86 -11.07 -10.46
C LEU A 142 -6.77 -12.52 -9.97
N PHE A 143 -5.70 -12.89 -9.27
CA PHE A 143 -5.58 -14.23 -8.68
C PHE A 143 -6.65 -14.53 -7.62
N ILE A 144 -7.17 -13.52 -6.92
CA ILE A 144 -8.24 -13.69 -5.92
C ILE A 144 -9.61 -13.83 -6.59
N VAL A 145 -9.84 -13.16 -7.71
CA VAL A 145 -11.17 -13.02 -8.34
C VAL A 145 -11.36 -13.96 -9.53
N VAL A 146 -10.33 -14.23 -10.34
CA VAL A 146 -10.41 -15.09 -11.52
C VAL A 146 -10.85 -16.52 -11.17
N PRO A 147 -10.30 -17.20 -10.14
CA PRO A 147 -10.79 -18.51 -9.74
C PRO A 147 -12.26 -18.48 -9.33
N LYS A 148 -12.71 -17.38 -8.68
CA LYS A 148 -14.11 -17.21 -8.31
C LYS A 148 -15.01 -17.07 -9.53
N ILE A 149 -14.63 -16.25 -10.52
CA ILE A 149 -15.36 -16.08 -11.79
C ILE A 149 -15.47 -17.39 -12.57
N ILE A 150 -14.39 -18.17 -12.60
CA ILE A 150 -14.37 -19.49 -13.24
C ILE A 150 -15.35 -20.40 -12.49
N LEU A 151 -15.30 -20.46 -11.17
CA LEU A 151 -16.21 -21.29 -10.37
C LEU A 151 -17.68 -20.88 -10.52
N THR A 152 -18.01 -19.59 -10.63
CA THR A 152 -19.39 -19.16 -10.90
C THR A 152 -19.87 -19.62 -12.28
N LYS A 153 -19.05 -19.45 -13.32
CA LYS A 153 -19.44 -19.81 -14.70
C LYS A 153 -19.54 -21.32 -14.93
N PHE A 154 -18.74 -22.12 -14.23
CA PHE A 154 -18.66 -23.56 -14.49
C PHE A 154 -19.45 -24.43 -13.49
N CYS A 155 -19.79 -23.91 -12.31
CA CYS A 155 -20.40 -24.73 -11.24
C CYS A 155 -21.74 -24.20 -10.70
N ASP A 156 -22.41 -23.24 -11.35
CA ASP A 156 -23.73 -22.71 -10.95
C ASP A 156 -23.83 -22.30 -9.46
N TYR A 157 -22.72 -21.87 -8.86
CA TYR A 157 -22.73 -21.38 -7.48
C TYR A 157 -23.24 -19.93 -7.44
N GLU A 158 -24.56 -19.76 -7.34
CA GLU A 158 -25.27 -18.46 -7.20
C GLU A 158 -24.69 -17.55 -6.09
N PHE A 159 -23.95 -18.10 -5.13
CA PHE A 159 -23.48 -17.40 -3.93
C PHE A 159 -22.21 -16.59 -4.10
N PHE A 160 -21.45 -16.81 -5.17
CA PHE A 160 -20.24 -16.02 -5.41
C PHE A 160 -20.54 -14.64 -6.01
N GLU A 161 -21.77 -14.38 -6.47
CA GLU A 161 -22.11 -13.16 -7.21
C GLU A 161 -23.06 -12.17 -6.52
N GLN A 162 -23.69 -12.49 -5.39
CA GLN A 162 -24.71 -11.59 -4.84
C GLN A 162 -24.20 -10.49 -3.90
N GLY A 163 -22.88 -10.32 -3.75
CA GLY A 163 -22.31 -9.26 -2.93
C GLY A 163 -21.93 -8.03 -3.76
N ASN A 164 -22.51 -6.86 -3.45
CA ASN A 164 -22.04 -5.53 -3.93
C ASN A 164 -20.57 -5.20 -3.59
N PHE A 165 -19.83 -6.13 -2.99
CA PHE A 165 -18.45 -5.96 -2.57
C PHE A 165 -17.49 -6.24 -3.72
N SER A 166 -17.07 -5.18 -4.40
CA SER A 166 -16.05 -5.28 -5.45
C SER A 166 -14.66 -5.41 -4.82
N TYR A 167 -14.18 -6.65 -4.67
CA TYR A 167 -12.82 -6.97 -4.22
C TYR A 167 -11.74 -6.21 -5.00
N PHE A 168 -11.96 -6.05 -6.31
CA PHE A 168 -11.16 -5.20 -7.19
C PHE A 168 -11.12 -3.75 -6.70
N LYS A 169 -12.28 -3.11 -6.54
CA LYS A 169 -12.34 -1.71 -6.07
C LYS A 169 -11.71 -1.56 -4.70
N SER A 170 -12.02 -2.42 -3.74
CA SER A 170 -11.47 -2.30 -2.38
C SER A 170 -9.96 -2.46 -2.36
N TYR A 171 -9.40 -3.49 -3.03
CA TYR A 171 -7.95 -3.68 -3.07
C TYR A 171 -7.24 -2.52 -3.77
N TYR A 172 -7.71 -2.12 -4.95
CA TYR A 172 -7.09 -1.00 -5.66
C TYR A 172 -7.34 0.34 -4.96
N ILE A 173 -8.42 0.55 -4.20
CA ILE A 173 -8.56 1.74 -3.35
C ILE A 173 -7.48 1.76 -2.27
N TYR A 174 -7.17 0.62 -1.62
CA TYR A 174 -6.11 0.57 -0.62
C TYR A 174 -4.73 0.76 -1.25
N ILE A 175 -4.42 0.06 -2.35
CA ILE A 175 -3.16 0.23 -3.08
C ILE A 175 -3.04 1.64 -3.65
N PHE A 176 -4.10 2.17 -4.24
CA PHE A 176 -4.14 3.53 -4.78
C PHE A 176 -4.07 4.55 -3.67
N SER A 177 -4.63 4.33 -2.49
CA SER A 177 -4.42 5.22 -1.34
C SER A 177 -2.95 5.23 -0.89
N LEU A 178 -2.28 4.07 -0.92
CA LEU A 178 -0.85 3.94 -0.64
C LEU A 178 -0.01 4.63 -1.72
N LEU A 179 -0.28 4.36 -2.99
CA LEU A 179 0.34 5.01 -4.14
C LEU A 179 0.04 6.50 -4.18
N LEU A 180 -1.15 6.94 -3.77
CA LEU A 180 -1.53 8.34 -3.74
C LEU A 180 -0.84 9.04 -2.57
N ILE A 181 -0.64 8.38 -1.43
CA ILE A 181 0.23 8.89 -0.38
C ILE A 181 1.66 8.99 -0.92
N ILE A 182 2.18 7.95 -1.57
CA ILE A 182 3.53 7.94 -2.16
C ILE A 182 3.65 8.99 -3.28
N CYS A 183 2.64 9.18 -4.13
CA CYS A 183 2.59 10.15 -5.21
C CYS A 183 2.35 11.56 -4.71
N ILE A 184 1.64 11.76 -3.59
CA ILE A 184 1.57 13.05 -2.89
C ILE A 184 2.97 13.37 -2.36
N LEU A 185 3.60 12.44 -1.64
CA LEU A 185 4.96 12.60 -1.15
C LEU A 185 5.96 12.80 -2.30
N ALA A 186 5.80 12.08 -3.41
CA ALA A 186 6.66 12.16 -4.57
C ALA A 186 6.39 13.43 -5.40
N ALA A 187 5.15 13.83 -5.67
CA ALA A 187 4.81 15.06 -6.38
C ALA A 187 5.21 16.30 -5.57
N ILE A 188 5.09 16.23 -4.25
CA ILE A 188 5.72 17.18 -3.34
C ILE A 188 7.23 17.21 -3.63
N ASN A 189 7.91 16.05 -3.68
CA ASN A 189 9.35 15.92 -3.97
C ASN A 189 9.79 16.30 -5.41
N THR A 190 8.98 16.10 -6.46
CA THR A 190 9.38 16.39 -7.85
C THR A 190 9.15 17.86 -8.20
N GLY A 191 8.05 18.46 -7.74
CA GLY A 191 7.85 19.93 -7.82
C GLY A 191 8.93 20.70 -7.05
N LEU A 192 9.55 20.02 -6.09
CA LEU A 192 10.73 20.42 -5.32
C LEU A 192 12.08 20.31 -6.05
N THR A 193 12.15 19.55 -7.15
CA THR A 193 13.40 19.20 -7.84
C THR A 193 13.58 19.99 -9.14
N GLU A 194 12.50 20.42 -9.80
CA GLU A 194 12.57 21.28 -11.00
C GLU A 194 12.85 22.77 -10.72
N GLN A 195 12.84 23.19 -9.44
CA GLN A 195 13.10 24.57 -9.01
C GLN A 195 14.45 24.76 -8.28
N GLY A 196 15.28 23.71 -8.21
CA GLY A 196 16.67 23.77 -7.72
C GLY A 196 17.66 23.74 -8.87
#